data_AF-A0A3D2MMJ4-F1
#
_entry.id   AF-A0A3D2MMJ4-F1
#
_cell.length_a   1.000
_cell.length_b   1.000
_cell.length_c   1.000
_cell.angle_alpha   90.00
_cell.angle_beta   90.00
_cell.angle_gamma   90.00
#
_symmetry.space_group_name_H-M   'P 1'
#
loop_
_entity.id
_entity.type
_entity.pdbx_description
1 polymer ?
#
loop_
_entity_poly.entity_id
_entity_poly.type
_entity_poly.pdbx_seq_one_letter_code
_entity_poly.pdbx_strand_id
1 'polypeptide(L)'
;MGRRLGLVIGVNSYQDSAFRPLQYAETDARAIAQWLVNTQGGNWAPSDVQLVQGAYATRELVETLITHLCVNVAGPGDLVFVYFAGHAFLDELHGEGYLALSNTSYQQPNT
;
A
#
# COMPACT_ATOMS: atom_id res chain seq x y z
N MET A 1 -21.92 -11.35 9.05
CA MET A 1 -21.24 -10.89 7.83
C MET A 1 -19.86 -10.41 8.24
N GLY A 2 -18.80 -10.84 7.57
CA GLY A 2 -17.45 -10.36 7.86
C GLY A 2 -17.26 -8.91 7.42
N ARG A 3 -16.32 -8.23 8.06
CA ARG A 3 -15.88 -6.87 7.73
C ARG A 3 -15.11 -6.86 6.42
N ARG A 4 -15.01 -5.69 5.79
CA ARG A 4 -14.19 -5.46 4.60
C ARG A 4 -13.15 -4.41 4.94
N LEU A 5 -11.90 -4.83 4.96
CA LEU A 5 -10.76 -4.10 5.49
C LEU A 5 -9.82 -3.76 4.33
N GLY A 6 -9.50 -2.47 4.16
CA GLY A 6 -8.72 -1.97 3.02
C GLY A 6 -7.43 -1.30 3.46
N LEU A 7 -6.32 -1.65 2.82
CA LEU A 7 -5.07 -0.88 2.86
C LEU A 7 -4.70 -0.52 1.43
N VAL A 8 -4.66 0.77 1.12
CA VAL A 8 -4.48 1.29 -0.22
C VAL A 8 -3.26 2.20 -0.23
N ILE A 9 -2.26 1.86 -1.03
CA ILE A 9 -0.93 2.48 -1.01
C ILE A 9 -0.61 3.04 -2.40
N GLY A 10 -0.13 4.28 -2.46
CA GLY A 10 0.30 4.91 -3.71
C GLY A 10 1.55 5.75 -3.52
N VAL A 11 2.58 5.53 -4.33
CA VAL A 11 3.87 6.22 -4.20
C VAL A 11 4.29 6.83 -5.52
N ASN A 12 4.30 8.17 -5.61
CA ASN A 12 4.83 8.85 -6.79
C ASN A 12 6.30 9.21 -6.65
N SER A 13 6.76 9.56 -5.44
CA SER A 13 8.10 10.12 -5.21
C SER A 13 8.87 9.27 -4.23
N TYR A 14 10.16 9.14 -4.50
CA TYR A 14 11.09 8.26 -3.80
C TYR A 14 12.30 9.05 -3.34
N GLN A 15 12.86 8.68 -2.18
CA GLN A 15 14.09 9.26 -1.67
C GLN A 15 15.31 8.80 -2.47
N ASP A 16 15.31 7.54 -2.92
CA ASP A 16 16.35 7.01 -3.80
C ASP A 16 16.11 7.43 -5.26
N SER A 17 17.08 8.15 -5.82
CA SER A 17 17.09 8.63 -7.20
C SER A 17 17.09 7.51 -8.26
N ALA A 18 17.37 6.26 -7.90
CA ALA A 18 17.21 5.11 -8.78
C ALA A 18 15.75 4.94 -9.25
N PHE A 19 14.79 5.34 -8.41
CA PHE A 19 13.37 5.33 -8.75
C PHE A 19 12.95 6.67 -9.33
N ARG A 20 12.63 6.67 -10.63
CA ARG A 20 12.09 7.87 -11.27
C ARG A 20 10.69 8.20 -10.72
N PRO A 21 10.37 9.48 -10.47
CA PRO A 21 9.04 9.84 -10.01
C PRO A 21 7.93 9.40 -10.98
N LEU A 22 6.82 8.93 -10.43
CA LEU A 22 5.59 8.58 -11.14
C LEU A 22 4.57 9.72 -11.06
N GLN A 23 3.55 9.69 -11.90
CA GLN A 23 2.54 10.75 -11.98
C GLN A 23 1.17 10.34 -11.41
N TYR A 24 0.86 9.05 -11.40
CA TYR A 24 -0.52 8.58 -11.22
C TYR A 24 -0.73 7.63 -10.04
N ALA A 25 0.32 7.06 -9.45
CA ALA A 25 0.18 6.05 -8.39
C ALA A 25 -0.63 6.56 -7.18
N GLU A 26 -0.41 7.80 -6.76
CA GLU A 26 -1.21 8.42 -5.70
C GLU A 26 -2.63 8.77 -6.16
N THR A 27 -2.82 9.18 -7.42
CA THR A 27 -4.17 9.44 -7.91
C THR A 27 -4.99 8.14 -7.99
N ASP A 28 -4.38 7.06 -8.44
CA ASP A 28 -5.00 5.73 -8.54
C ASP A 28 -5.36 5.18 -7.16
N ALA A 29 -4.43 5.21 -6.20
CA ALA A 29 -4.68 4.80 -4.83
C ALA A 29 -5.83 5.59 -4.19
N ARG A 30 -5.87 6.92 -4.40
CA ARG A 30 -6.98 7.75 -3.89
C ARG A 30 -8.31 7.37 -4.53
N ALA A 31 -8.33 7.14 -5.85
CA ALA A 31 -9.55 6.76 -6.56
C ALA A 31 -10.09 5.40 -6.08
N ILE A 32 -9.22 4.42 -5.85
CA ILE A 32 -9.59 3.12 -5.30
C ILE A 32 -10.15 3.27 -3.89
N ALA A 33 -9.46 3.98 -2.99
CA ALA A 33 -9.94 4.20 -1.63
C ALA A 33 -11.33 4.89 -1.60
N GLN A 34 -11.53 5.89 -2.45
CA GLN A 34 -12.83 6.57 -2.60
C GLN A 34 -13.92 5.63 -3.12
N TRP A 35 -13.60 4.76 -4.09
CA TRP A 35 -14.56 3.79 -4.63
C TRP A 35 -14.98 2.75 -3.59
N LEU A 36 -14.04 2.27 -2.77
CA LEU A 36 -14.33 1.27 -1.72
C LEU A 36 -15.35 1.77 -0.70
N VAL A 37 -15.25 3.03 -0.27
CA VAL A 37 -16.15 3.62 0.73
C VAL A 37 -17.43 4.22 0.13
N ASN A 38 -17.51 4.35 -1.19
CA ASN A 38 -18.68 4.92 -1.87
C ASN A 38 -19.89 3.98 -1.72
N THR A 39 -21.04 4.51 -1.31
CA THR A 39 -22.29 3.75 -1.12
C THR A 39 -22.86 3.19 -2.44
N GLN A 40 -22.54 3.79 -3.58
CA GLN A 40 -22.86 3.30 -4.93
C GLN A 40 -21.77 2.36 -5.49
N GLY A 41 -20.65 2.22 -4.77
CA GLY A 41 -19.51 1.38 -5.13
C GLY A 41 -19.34 0.25 -4.12
N GLY A 42 -18.20 0.23 -3.43
CA GLY A 42 -17.89 -0.83 -2.46
C GLY A 42 -18.81 -0.86 -1.25
N ASN A 43 -19.28 0.30 -0.78
CA ASN A 43 -20.04 0.50 0.46
C ASN A 43 -19.34 -0.04 1.71
N TRP A 44 -18.03 0.18 1.82
CA TRP A 44 -17.23 -0.23 2.99
C TRP A 44 -17.29 0.86 4.06
N ALA A 45 -17.10 0.49 5.32
CA ALA A 45 -17.00 1.48 6.39
C ALA A 45 -15.74 2.34 6.17
N PRO A 46 -15.84 3.68 6.18
CA PRO A 46 -14.66 4.54 6.00
C PRO A 46 -13.56 4.31 7.05
N SER A 47 -13.93 3.89 8.27
CA SER A 47 -12.99 3.52 9.33
C SER A 47 -12.18 2.26 9.04
N ASP A 48 -12.65 1.43 8.11
CA ASP A 48 -12.04 0.15 7.75
C ASP A 48 -11.15 0.25 6.50
N VAL A 49 -11.03 1.42 5.89
CA VAL A 49 -10.18 1.68 4.71
C VAL A 49 -9.11 2.70 5.04
N GLN A 50 -7.84 2.29 4.95
CA GLN A 50 -6.70 3.17 5.13
C GLN A 50 -6.03 3.49 3.79
N LEU A 51 -5.74 4.76 3.57
CA LEU A 51 -5.04 5.28 2.40
C LEU A 51 -3.69 5.86 2.84
N VAL A 52 -2.60 5.36 2.26
CA VAL A 52 -1.22 5.74 2.57
C VAL A 52 -0.53 6.20 1.29
N GLN A 53 0.01 7.43 1.27
CA GLN A 53 0.47 8.05 0.03
C GLN A 53 1.73 8.90 0.17
N GLY A 54 2.46 9.00 -0.94
CA GLY A 54 3.61 9.91 -1.08
C GLY A 54 4.67 9.67 -0.01
N ALA A 55 5.18 10.74 0.59
CA ALA A 55 6.24 10.67 1.59
C ALA A 55 5.85 9.91 2.88
N TYR A 56 4.56 9.68 3.12
CA TYR A 56 4.08 8.91 4.27
C TYR A 56 4.10 7.40 4.00
N ALA A 57 4.18 6.97 2.75
CA ALA A 57 4.24 5.56 2.37
C ALA A 57 5.63 4.98 2.62
N THR A 58 6.12 5.08 3.86
CA THR A 58 7.39 4.49 4.28
C THR A 58 7.23 3.00 4.52
N ARG A 59 8.35 2.28 4.45
CA ARG A 59 8.41 0.85 4.73
C ARG A 59 7.87 0.49 6.10
N GLU A 60 8.31 1.18 7.12
CA GLU A 60 7.97 0.91 8.52
C GLU A 60 6.48 1.09 8.76
N LEU A 61 5.89 2.15 8.19
CA LEU A 61 4.46 2.40 8.32
C LEU A 61 3.66 1.32 7.59
N VAL A 62 3.99 1.02 6.34
CA VAL A 62 3.24 0.03 5.55
C VAL A 62 3.34 -1.36 6.16
N GLU A 63 4.53 -1.80 6.59
CA GLU A 63 4.69 -3.09 7.28
C GLU A 63 3.89 -3.13 8.58
N THR A 64 3.95 -2.05 9.39
CA THR A 64 3.14 -1.94 10.62
C THR A 64 1.65 -2.05 10.33
N LEU A 65 1.16 -1.40 9.28
CA LEU A 65 -0.24 -1.43 8.90
C LEU A 65 -0.67 -2.80 8.38
N ILE A 66 0.16 -3.47 7.56
CA ILE A 66 -0.10 -4.83 7.10
C ILE A 66 -0.18 -5.78 8.29
N THR A 67 0.80 -5.73 9.21
CA THR A 67 0.80 -6.56 10.41
C THR A 67 -0.43 -6.28 11.27
N HIS A 68 -0.74 -5.01 11.54
CA HIS A 68 -1.90 -4.65 12.32
C HIS A 68 -3.20 -5.15 11.68
N LEU A 69 -3.37 -4.96 10.37
CA LEU A 69 -4.57 -5.38 9.64
C LEU A 69 -4.75 -6.89 9.66
N CYS A 70 -3.70 -7.63 9.29
CA CYS A 70 -3.77 -9.08 9.08
C CYS A 70 -3.69 -9.89 10.39
N VAL A 71 -2.98 -9.40 11.41
CA VAL A 71 -2.72 -10.15 12.65
C VAL A 71 -3.63 -9.69 13.79
N ASN A 72 -3.92 -8.39 13.88
CA ASN A 72 -4.60 -7.82 15.06
C ASN A 72 -6.06 -7.47 14.81
N VAL A 73 -6.45 -7.15 13.56
CA VAL A 73 -7.80 -6.64 13.24
C VAL A 73 -8.67 -7.67 12.52
N ALA A 74 -8.13 -8.35 11.51
CA ALA A 74 -8.90 -9.28 10.69
C ALA A 74 -9.34 -10.52 11.47
N GLY A 75 -10.64 -10.81 11.44
CA GLY A 75 -11.23 -12.02 12.02
C GLY A 75 -11.66 -13.05 10.97
N PRO A 76 -12.07 -14.26 11.41
CA PRO A 76 -12.64 -15.27 10.51
C PRO A 76 -13.84 -14.74 9.70
N GLY A 77 -13.75 -14.86 8.38
CA GLY A 77 -14.80 -14.42 7.45
C GLY A 77 -14.69 -12.95 7.01
N ASP A 78 -13.73 -12.18 7.54
CA ASP A 78 -13.41 -10.85 7.04
C ASP A 78 -12.69 -10.92 5.68
N LEU A 79 -12.84 -9.87 4.88
CA LEU A 79 -12.12 -9.67 3.64
C LEU A 79 -11.05 -8.60 3.85
N VAL A 80 -9.79 -8.95 3.60
CA VAL A 80 -8.67 -8.00 3.56
C VAL A 80 -8.32 -7.71 2.10
N PHE A 81 -8.26 -6.43 1.76
CA PHE A 81 -7.88 -5.94 0.44
C PHE A 81 -6.66 -5.03 0.58
N VAL A 82 -5.57 -5.40 -0.10
CA VAL A 82 -4.36 -4.61 -0.19
C VAL A 82 -4.17 -4.17 -1.64
N TYR A 83 -4.06 -2.88 -1.86
CA TYR A 83 -3.75 -2.29 -3.16
C TYR A 83 -2.47 -1.50 -3.07
N PHE A 84 -1.61 -1.66 -4.07
CA PHE A 84 -0.35 -0.93 -4.20
C PHE A 84 -0.20 -0.40 -5.62
N ALA A 85 0.18 0.87 -5.73
CA ALA A 85 0.64 1.49 -6.95
C ALA A 85 2.00 2.17 -6.70
N GLY A 86 2.99 1.85 -7.52
CA GLY A 86 4.37 2.32 -7.38
C GLY A 86 5.33 1.47 -8.20
N HIS A 87 6.63 1.70 -8.02
CA HIS A 87 7.68 0.85 -8.58
C HIS A 87 7.72 -0.52 -7.89
N ALA A 88 8.05 -1.53 -8.68
CA ALA A 88 8.46 -2.84 -8.21
C ALA A 88 9.74 -3.24 -8.94
N PHE A 89 10.61 -3.99 -8.28
CA PHE A 89 11.89 -4.40 -8.84
C PHE A 89 12.33 -5.75 -8.29
N LEU A 90 13.30 -6.35 -8.95
CA LEU A 90 13.95 -7.60 -8.52
C LEU A 90 15.33 -7.27 -7.97
N ASP A 91 15.64 -7.80 -6.79
CA ASP A 91 17.02 -7.93 -6.35
C ASP A 91 17.64 -9.13 -7.07
N GLU A 92 18.44 -8.87 -8.10
CA GLU A 92 19.06 -9.91 -8.93
C GLU A 92 20.04 -10.79 -8.14
N LEU A 93 20.58 -10.30 -7.01
CA LEU A 93 21.53 -11.08 -6.20
C LEU A 93 20.83 -12.22 -5.46
N HIS A 94 19.64 -11.97 -4.93
CA HIS A 94 18.89 -12.94 -4.12
C HIS A 94 17.68 -13.53 -4.86
N GLY A 95 17.28 -12.96 -6.00
CA GLY A 95 16.10 -13.36 -6.76
C GLY A 95 14.77 -12.96 -6.10
N GLU A 96 14.80 -11.93 -5.24
CA GLU A 96 13.63 -11.48 -4.47
C GLU A 96 12.95 -10.28 -5.14
N GLY A 97 11.61 -10.22 -5.06
CA GLY A 97 10.81 -9.13 -5.62
C GLY A 97 10.34 -8.16 -4.55
N TYR A 98 10.48 -6.87 -4.82
CA TYR A 98 10.16 -5.80 -3.88
C TYR A 98 9.14 -4.82 -4.46
N LEU A 99 8.26 -4.31 -3.58
CA LEU A 99 7.47 -3.12 -3.83
C LEU A 99 8.21 -1.93 -3.22
N ALA A 100 8.56 -0.95 -4.03
CA ALA A 100 9.29 0.23 -3.57
C ALA A 100 8.35 1.18 -2.83
N LEU A 101 8.72 1.48 -1.59
CA LEU A 101 8.08 2.48 -0.74
C LEU A 101 8.91 3.77 -0.74
N SER A 102 8.38 4.84 -0.18
CA SER A 102 8.94 6.18 -0.38
C SER A 102 10.40 6.31 0.09
N ASN A 103 10.82 5.49 1.06
CA ASN A 103 12.17 5.43 1.61
C ASN A 103 12.97 4.17 1.20
N THR A 104 12.46 3.36 0.27
CA THR A 104 13.21 2.17 -0.20
C THR A 104 14.49 2.59 -0.89
N SER A 105 15.60 1.94 -0.52
CA SER A 105 16.88 1.99 -1.23
C SER A 105 16.97 0.84 -2.23
N TYR A 106 17.31 1.13 -3.48
CA TYR A 106 17.45 0.09 -4.52
C TYR A 106 18.58 -0.88 -4.20
N GLN A 107 19.67 -0.40 -3.59
CA GLN A 107 20.84 -1.21 -3.25
C GLN A 107 20.65 -2.01 -1.95
N GLN A 108 19.73 -1.56 -1.08
CA GLN A 108 19.48 -2.17 0.23
C GLN A 108 17.97 -2.21 0.47
N PRO A 109 17.23 -3.05 -0.29
CA PRO A 109 15.77 -3.07 -0.25
C PRO A 109 15.19 -3.57 1.08
N ASN A 110 16.01 -4.27 1.87
CA ASN A 110 15.66 -4.86 3.17
C ASN A 110 15.91 -3.94 4.38
N THR A 111 16.33 -2.70 4.16
CA THR A 111 16.46 -1.66 5.19
C THR A 111 15.41 -0.60 4.96
#